data_AF-M3E956-F1
#
_entry.id   AF-M3E956-F1
#
_cell.length_a   1.000
_cell.length_b   1.000
_cell.length_c   1.000
_cell.angle_alpha   90.00
_cell.angle_beta   90.00
_cell.angle_gamma   90.00
#
_symmetry.space_group_name_H-M   'P 1'
#
loop_
_entity.id
_entity.type
_entity.pdbx_description
1 polymer ?
#
loop_
_entity_poly.entity_id
_entity_poly.type
_entity_poly.pdbx_seq_one_letter_code
_entity_poly.pdbx_strand_id
1 'polypeptide(L)' 'MLALGIADRRSGYPLEMVVRAADAGWRITEHDVPYAPRTGASKVTGTWRGTWHAVRDMSRVLQEQPGREGVTP' A
#
# COMPACT_ATOMS: atom_id res chain seq x y z
N MET A 1 1.83 2.82 -17.47
CA MET A 1 2.12 2.74 -16.01
C MET A 1 0.91 3.18 -15.16
N LEU A 2 -0.32 2.72 -15.47
CA LEU A 2 -1.55 3.07 -14.74
C LEU A 2 -2.45 1.86 -14.43
N ALA A 3 -1.96 0.63 -14.63
CA ALA A 3 -2.80 -0.56 -14.75
C ALA A 3 -3.59 -0.94 -13.47
N LEU A 4 -3.10 -0.57 -12.28
CA LEU A 4 -3.73 -0.94 -11.00
C LEU A 4 -4.77 0.09 -10.51
N GLY A 5 -4.93 1.24 -11.19
CA GLY A 5 -5.92 2.24 -10.83
C GLY A 5 -5.78 2.84 -9.42
N ILE A 6 -4.57 2.85 -8.86
CA ILE A 6 -4.29 3.27 -7.46
C ILE A 6 -4.79 4.70 -7.23
N ALA A 7 -5.64 4.89 -6.22
CA ALA A 7 -6.35 6.14 -5.95
C ALA A 7 -5.86 6.88 -4.69
N ASP A 8 -5.44 6.16 -3.66
CA ASP A 8 -4.90 6.76 -2.44
C ASP A 8 -3.54 7.41 -2.72
N ARG A 9 -3.32 8.62 -2.22
CA ARG A 9 -2.05 9.37 -2.38
C ARG A 9 -1.37 9.68 -1.05
N ARG A 10 -1.81 9.01 0.01
CA ARG A 10 -1.36 9.19 1.39
C ARG A 10 -0.78 7.85 1.88
N SER A 11 -1.19 7.44 3.07
CA SER A 11 -0.76 6.23 3.76
C SER A 11 -1.32 4.95 3.16
N GLY A 12 -2.43 5.02 2.41
CA GLY A 12 -3.05 3.85 1.79
C GLY A 12 -2.33 3.38 0.53
N TYR A 13 -1.64 4.29 -0.18
CA TYR A 13 -0.98 4.02 -1.47
C TYR A 13 -0.12 2.74 -1.49
N PRO A 14 0.82 2.50 -0.56
CA PRO A 14 1.68 1.31 -0.63
C PRO A 14 0.89 0.02 -0.44
N LEU A 15 -0.13 0.04 0.41
CA LEU A 15 -0.99 -1.12 0.66
C LEU A 15 -1.91 -1.37 -0.55
N GLU A 16 -2.54 -0.33 -1.08
CA GLU A 16 -3.40 -0.41 -2.26
C GLU A 16 -2.64 -0.97 -3.47
N MET A 17 -1.38 -0.56 -3.65
CA MET A 17 -0.51 -1.09 -4.71
C MET A 17 -0.33 -2.61 -4.61
N VAL A 18 0.00 -3.14 -3.42
CA VAL A 18 0.28 -4.55 -3.22
C VAL A 18 -1.00 -5.39 -3.32
N VAL A 19 -2.09 -4.93 -2.69
CA VAL A 19 -3.38 -5.62 -2.73
C VAL A 19 -3.90 -5.70 -4.17
N ARG A 20 -3.91 -4.59 -4.91
CA ARG A 20 -4.40 -4.60 -6.29
C ARG A 20 -3.49 -5.38 -7.24
N ALA A 21 -2.19 -5.39 -7.02
CA ALA A 21 -1.29 -6.25 -7.78
C ALA A 21 -1.61 -7.74 -7.54
N ALA A 22 -1.87 -8.13 -6.29
CA ALA A 22 -2.29 -9.48 -5.96
C ALA A 22 -3.66 -9.84 -6.58
N ASP A 23 -4.65 -8.93 -6.49
CA ASP A 23 -5.96 -9.10 -7.12
C ASP A 23 -5.87 -9.22 -8.64
N ALA A 24 -4.93 -8.51 -9.27
CA ALA A 24 -4.64 -8.60 -10.71
C ALA A 24 -3.84 -9.86 -11.10
N GLY A 25 -3.59 -10.78 -10.17
CA GLY A 25 -2.88 -12.04 -10.40
C GLY A 25 -1.38 -11.87 -10.62
N TRP A 26 -0.79 -10.75 -10.21
CA TRP A 26 0.66 -10.56 -10.33
C TRP A 26 1.39 -11.46 -9.33
N ARG A 27 2.53 -11.99 -9.75
CA ARG A 27 3.44 -12.71 -8.85
C ARG A 27 4.27 -11.70 -8.08
N ILE A 28 4.14 -11.70 -6.76
CA ILE A 28 4.88 -10.83 -5.84
C ILE A 28 5.95 -11.67 -5.14
N THR A 29 7.18 -11.16 -5.08
CA THR A 29 8.30 -11.79 -4.39
C THR A 29 8.92 -10.80 -3.42
N GLU A 30 9.23 -11.26 -2.22
CA GLU A 30 9.96 -10.48 -1.22
C GLU A 30 11.47 -10.60 -1.45
N HIS A 31 12.19 -9.50 -1.25
CA HIS A 31 13.64 -9.45 -1.34
C HIS A 31 14.21 -8.82 -0.08
N ASP A 32 15.19 -9.50 0.51
CA ASP A 32 15.91 -8.97 1.66
C ASP A 32 16.73 -7.75 1.24
N VAL A 33 16.45 -6.62 1.88
CA VAL A 33 17.19 -5.37 1.68
C VAL A 33 17.90 -5.03 2.98
N PRO A 34 19.25 -4.95 3.00
CA PRO A 34 19.99 -4.52 4.17
C PRO A 34 19.53 -3.14 4.64
N TYR A 35 19.06 -3.06 5.89
CA TYR A 35 18.61 -1.80 6.46
C TYR A 35 19.80 -1.04 7.06
N ALA A 36 20.19 0.06 6.42
CA ALA A 36 21.29 0.89 6.90
C ALA A 36 20.87 1.74 8.12
N PRO A 37 21.82 2.08 9.02
CA PRO A 37 21.57 3.04 10.08
C PRO A 37 21.01 4.35 9.53
N ARG A 38 19.93 4.85 10.13
CA ARG A 38 19.30 6.11 9.72
C ARG A 38 20.20 7.29 10.09
N THR A 39 20.46 8.16 9.12
CA THR A 39 21.05 9.48 9.38
C THR A 39 19.94 10.51 9.58
N GLY A 40 19.99 11.26 10.69
CA GLY A 40 19.04 12.32 11.00
C GLY A 40 17.70 11.85 11.59
N ALA A 41 16.75 12.78 11.69
CA ALA A 41 15.42 12.53 12.25
C ALA A 41 14.47 11.84 11.26
N SER A 42 13.47 11.14 11.79
CA SER A 42 12.41 10.56 10.98
C SER A 42 11.66 11.65 10.22
N LYS A 43 11.48 11.46 8.90
CA LYS A 43 10.54 12.25 8.08
C LYS A 43 9.08 12.09 8.56
N VAL A 44 8.82 11.03 9.31
CA VAL A 44 7.55 10.74 9.97
C VAL A 44 7.70 11.10 11.44
N THR A 45 7.14 12.23 11.84
CA THR A 45 7.20 12.75 13.22
C THR A 45 6.34 11.98 14.20
N GLY A 46 5.52 11.01 13.74
CA GLY A 46 4.77 10.09 14.60
C GLY A 46 3.81 10.78 15.55
N THR A 47 2.74 11.38 15.03
CA THR A 47 1.67 11.97 15.85
C THR A 47 0.50 11.01 15.98
N TRP A 48 -0.22 11.04 17.10
CA TRP A 48 -1.45 10.25 17.28
C TRP A 48 -2.46 10.46 16.15
N ARG A 49 -2.65 11.72 15.73
CA ARG A 49 -3.51 12.06 14.60
C ARG A 49 -3.01 11.45 13.29
N GLY A 50 -1.70 11.48 13.05
CA GLY A 50 -1.07 10.86 11.90
C GLY A 50 -1.27 9.34 11.88
N THR A 51 -1.09 8.69 13.03
CA THR A 51 -1.36 7.26 13.19
C THR A 51 -2.82 6.93 12.91
N TRP A 52 -3.77 7.71 13.45
CA TRP A 52 -5.18 7.49 13.19
C TRP A 52 -5.55 7.64 11.71
N HIS A 53 -5.01 8.66 11.02
CA HIS A 53 -5.19 8.78 9.57
C HIS A 53 -4.63 7.58 8.81
N ALA A 54 -3.43 7.12 9.17
CA ALA A 54 -2.82 5.96 8.52
C ALA A 54 -3.65 4.69 8.68
N VAL A 55 -4.13 4.41 9.89
CA VAL A 55 -5.04 3.28 10.16
C VAL A 55 -6.30 3.40 9.33
N ARG A 56 -6.94 4.59 9.31
CA ARG A 56 -8.17 4.81 8.54
C ARG A 56 -7.97 4.59 7.04
N ASP A 57 -6.89 5.12 6.46
CA ASP A 57 -6.57 4.97 5.04
C ASP A 57 -6.33 3.48 4.70
N MET A 58 -5.55 2.76 5.52
CA MET A 58 -5.29 1.33 5.32
C MET A 58 -6.55 0.48 5.50
N SER A 59 -7.37 0.76 6.51
CA SER A 59 -8.64 0.06 6.71
C SER A 59 -9.59 0.24 5.54
N ARG A 60 -9.61 1.40 4.88
CA ARG A 60 -10.41 1.60 3.67
C ARG A 60 -9.97 0.66 2.55
N VAL A 61 -8.67 0.60 2.25
CA VAL A 61 -8.12 -0.28 1.21
C VAL A 61 -8.47 -1.74 1.47
N LEU A 62 -8.36 -2.21 2.72
CA LEU A 62 -8.66 -3.60 3.09
C LEU A 62 -10.15 -3.96 3.01
N GLN A 63 -11.03 -2.96 3.03
CA GLN A 63 -12.49 -3.14 2.91
C GLN A 63 -12.98 -3.00 1.45
N GLU A 64 -12.11 -2.56 0.53
CA GLU A 64 -12.44 -2.54 -0.90
C GLU A 64 -12.54 -4.00 -1.39
N GLN A 65 -13.65 -4.32 -2.06
CA GLN A 65 -13.81 -5.63 -2.69
C GLN A 65 -12.83 -5.75 -3.86
N PRO A 66 -12.26 -6.95 -4.11
CA PRO A 66 -11.45 -7.18 -5.29
C PRO A 66 -12.22 -6.74 -6.53
N GLY A 67 -11.60 -5.90 -7.36
CA GLY A 67 -12.19 -5.51 -8.64
C GLY A 67 -12.46 -6.77 -9.47
N ARG A 68 -13.72 -7.02 -9.85
CA ARG A 68 -14.13 -8.16 -10.68
C ARG A 68 -13.65 -8.05 -12.15
N GLU A 69 -12.49 -7.49 -12.39
CA GLU A 69 -11.96 -7.24 -13.72
C GLU A 69 -10.54 -7.81 -13.79
N GLY A 70 -10.40 -9.08 -14.18
CA GLY A 70 -9.08 -9.67 -14.33
C GLY A 70 -8.98 -11.19 -14.50
N VAL A 71 -10.07 -11.95 -14.46
CA VAL A 71 -10.03 -13.38 -14.79
C VAL A 71 -10.96 -13.65 -15.97
N THR A 72 -10.41 -13.57 -17.17
CA THR A 72 -10.98 -14.28 -18.32
C THR A 72 -10.47 -15.73 -18.26
N PRO A 73 -11.35 -16.75 -18.30
CA PRO A 73 -10.94 -18.15 -18.30
C PRO A 73 -10.17 -18.56 -19.56
#